data_AF-A0A9E5T073-F1
#
_entry.id   AF-A0A9E5T073-F1
#
_cell.length_a   1.000
_cell.length_b   1.000
_cell.length_c   1.000
_cell.angle_alpha   90.00
_cell.angle_beta   90.00
_cell.angle_gamma   90.00
#
_symmetry.space_group_name_H-M   'P 1'
#
loop_
_entity.id
_entity.type
_entity.pdbx_description
1 polymer ?
#
loop_
_entity_poly.entity_id
_entity_poly.type
_entity_poly.pdbx_seq_one_letter_code
_entity_poly.pdbx_strand_id
1 'polypeptide(L)'
;MTRNEYLARLKSELENRKIADADDIVSEYEQHFAFKLADGYTEEEIAAKLGSAKSIAEQFGEFDKRPSGGRVLLKIALACAAFFEAVFYIIFSAFAIILGAASIALAATGLSLVFNFDISGLIPEMPYIGALLIGVCLLGLALLFFIAAFYCLAQVRQMIKASVRWHKNMTSSNALPPLPWSPRFNNKTRRGIRAVFTWSLIIFGVFFVLGYCVLAIKTGDLEFWHALNWFM
;
A
#
# COMPACT_ATOMS: atom_id res chain seq x y z
N MET A 1 -22.70 25.23 2.66
CA MET A 1 -23.37 23.91 2.60
C MET A 1 -22.52 22.96 3.40
N THR A 2 -23.14 22.14 4.24
CA THR A 2 -22.41 21.13 5.02
C THR A 2 -22.01 19.95 4.12
N ARG A 3 -21.01 19.17 4.53
CA ARG A 3 -20.56 17.97 3.79
C ARG A 3 -21.72 17.03 3.44
N ASN A 4 -22.60 16.78 4.41
CA ASN A 4 -23.72 15.85 4.25
C ASN A 4 -24.76 16.39 3.26
N GLU A 5 -25.04 17.70 3.27
CA GLU A 5 -25.95 18.33 2.31
C GLU A 5 -25.40 18.30 0.88
N TYR A 6 -24.09 18.49 0.72
CA TYR A 6 -23.43 18.45 -0.59
C TYR A 6 -23.46 17.05 -1.19
N LEU A 7 -23.08 16.02 -0.40
CA LEU A 7 -23.08 14.63 -0.84
C LEU A 7 -24.50 14.11 -1.13
N ALA A 8 -25.49 14.49 -0.32
CA ALA A 8 -26.89 14.11 -0.55
C ALA A 8 -27.44 14.72 -1.84
N ARG A 9 -27.15 16.00 -2.13
CA ARG A 9 -27.56 16.63 -3.38
C ARG A 9 -26.84 16.03 -4.59
N LEU A 10 -25.53 15.80 -4.49
CA LEU A 10 -24.75 15.13 -5.53
C LEU A 10 -25.33 13.74 -5.84
N LYS A 11 -25.62 12.94 -4.80
CA LYS A 11 -26.26 11.63 -4.97
C LYS A 11 -27.61 11.73 -5.68
N SER A 12 -28.47 12.65 -5.24
CA SER A 12 -29.80 12.84 -5.86
C SER A 12 -29.74 13.29 -7.32
N GLU A 13 -28.76 14.12 -7.69
CA GLU A 13 -28.59 14.58 -9.08
C GLU A 13 -27.95 13.51 -9.97
N LEU A 14 -27.07 12.67 -9.43
CA LEU A 14 -26.53 11.50 -10.12
C LEU A 14 -27.61 10.42 -10.35
N GLU A 15 -28.46 10.17 -9.35
CA GLU A 15 -29.60 9.24 -9.45
C GLU A 15 -30.68 9.74 -10.42
N ASN A 16 -31.03 11.04 -10.37
CA ASN A 16 -31.98 11.64 -11.31
C ASN A 16 -31.50 11.57 -12.77
N ARG A 17 -30.18 11.57 -12.98
CA ARG A 17 -29.56 11.41 -14.32
C ARG A 17 -29.29 9.95 -14.69
N LYS A 18 -29.74 8.97 -13.89
CA LYS A 18 -29.55 7.52 -14.08
C LYS A 18 -28.09 7.10 -14.24
N ILE A 19 -27.18 7.76 -13.53
CA ILE A 19 -25.77 7.37 -13.54
C ILE A 19 -25.62 6.13 -12.64
N ALA A 20 -25.27 4.99 -13.23
CA ALA A 20 -25.18 3.69 -12.53
C ALA A 20 -24.15 3.66 -11.37
N ASP A 21 -23.28 4.66 -11.26
CA ASP A 21 -22.13 4.70 -10.35
C ASP A 21 -22.25 5.77 -9.26
N ALA A 22 -23.48 6.17 -8.92
CA ALA A 22 -23.73 7.25 -7.99
C ALA A 22 -23.06 7.03 -6.61
N ASP A 23 -23.12 5.81 -6.06
CA ASP A 23 -22.55 5.50 -4.75
C ASP A 23 -21.02 5.55 -4.72
N ASP A 24 -20.35 5.08 -5.78
CA ASP A 24 -18.88 5.12 -5.88
C ASP A 24 -18.38 6.57 -5.99
N ILE A 25 -19.09 7.41 -6.76
CA ILE A 25 -18.77 8.84 -6.89
C ILE A 25 -18.94 9.54 -5.54
N VAL A 26 -20.03 9.27 -4.82
CA VAL A 26 -20.29 9.85 -3.50
C VAL A 26 -19.20 9.47 -2.51
N SER A 27 -18.76 8.21 -2.49
CA SER A 27 -17.67 7.75 -1.61
C SER A 27 -16.33 8.44 -1.93
N GLU A 28 -16.03 8.72 -3.20
CA GLU A 28 -14.81 9.42 -3.60
C GLU A 28 -14.82 10.89 -3.17
N TYR A 29 -15.96 11.58 -3.33
CA TYR A 29 -16.14 12.92 -2.80
C TYR A 29 -16.09 12.94 -1.27
N GLU A 30 -16.64 11.93 -0.62
CA GLU A 30 -16.58 11.77 0.82
C GLU A 30 -15.12 11.68 1.32
N GLN A 31 -14.29 10.90 0.64
CA GLN A 31 -12.86 10.81 0.91
C GLN A 31 -12.16 12.15 0.65
N HIS A 32 -12.47 12.83 -0.46
CA HIS A 32 -11.90 14.13 -0.78
C HIS A 32 -12.24 15.21 0.26
N PHE A 33 -13.48 15.22 0.78
CA PHE A 33 -13.87 16.05 1.91
C PHE A 33 -13.05 15.69 3.16
N ALA A 34 -12.92 14.40 3.50
CA ALA A 34 -12.12 13.96 4.65
C ALA A 34 -10.64 14.36 4.53
N PHE A 35 -10.07 14.34 3.32
CA PHE A 35 -8.71 14.80 3.05
C PHE A 35 -8.55 16.30 3.26
N LYS A 36 -9.45 17.12 2.70
CA LYS A 36 -9.35 18.58 2.83
C LYS A 36 -9.68 19.09 4.24
N LEU A 37 -10.57 18.42 4.96
CA LEU A 37 -10.88 18.74 6.35
C LEU A 37 -9.67 18.43 7.26
N ALA A 38 -8.93 17.35 6.97
CA ALA A 38 -7.69 17.01 7.65
C ALA A 38 -6.52 18.00 7.34
N ASP A 39 -6.59 18.71 6.22
CA ASP A 39 -5.66 19.79 5.84
C ASP A 39 -6.05 21.15 6.46
N GLY A 40 -7.11 21.19 7.28
CA GLY A 40 -7.53 22.39 8.04
C GLY A 40 -8.53 23.29 7.34
N TYR A 41 -9.07 22.89 6.19
CA TYR A 41 -10.14 23.63 5.50
C TYR A 41 -11.50 23.37 6.13
N THR A 42 -12.35 24.39 6.20
CA THR A 42 -13.74 24.25 6.66
C THR A 42 -14.59 23.58 5.58
N GLU A 43 -15.66 22.87 5.98
CA GLU A 43 -16.54 22.16 5.04
C GLU A 43 -17.13 23.09 3.96
N GLU A 44 -17.38 24.34 4.33
CA GLU A 44 -17.98 25.37 3.49
C GLU A 44 -17.00 25.86 2.40
N GLU A 45 -15.72 26.01 2.74
CA GLU A 45 -14.66 26.34 1.77
C GLU A 45 -14.41 25.20 0.79
N ILE A 46 -14.52 23.95 1.25
CA ILE A 46 -14.37 22.78 0.41
C ILE A 46 -15.51 22.71 -0.61
N ALA A 47 -16.75 22.91 -0.17
CA ALA A 47 -17.92 22.96 -1.04
C ALA A 47 -17.83 24.13 -2.05
N ALA A 48 -17.39 25.31 -1.61
CA ALA A 48 -17.20 26.46 -2.50
C ALA A 48 -16.11 26.21 -3.57
N LYS A 49 -15.00 25.54 -3.20
CA LYS A 49 -13.94 25.16 -4.16
C LYS A 49 -14.32 24.04 -5.10
N LEU A 50 -15.24 23.15 -4.70
CA LEU A 50 -15.74 22.07 -5.55
C LEU A 50 -16.75 22.56 -6.60
N GLY A 51 -17.42 23.69 -6.35
CA GLY A 51 -18.42 24.25 -7.26
C GLY A 51 -19.82 23.65 -7.02
N SER A 52 -20.73 23.83 -7.98
CA SER A 52 -22.10 23.33 -7.84
C SER A 52 -22.18 21.83 -8.17
N ALA A 53 -22.85 21.05 -7.30
CA ALA A 53 -23.07 19.61 -7.51
C ALA A 53 -23.67 19.30 -8.90
N LYS A 54 -24.51 20.22 -9.41
CA LYS A 54 -25.18 20.14 -10.70
C LYS A 54 -24.26 20.24 -11.89
N SER A 55 -23.29 21.16 -11.84
CA SER A 55 -22.28 21.29 -12.90
C SER A 55 -21.35 20.07 -12.97
N ILE A 56 -21.08 19.42 -11.84
CA ILE A 56 -20.28 18.18 -11.83
C ILE A 56 -21.12 17.02 -12.38
N ALA A 57 -22.39 16.91 -12.00
CA ALA A 57 -23.30 15.93 -12.57
C ALA A 57 -23.48 16.08 -14.10
N GLU A 58 -23.38 17.31 -14.63
CA GLU A 58 -23.44 17.61 -16.07
C GLU A 58 -22.22 17.15 -16.85
N GLN A 59 -21.01 17.28 -16.29
CA GLN A 59 -19.79 16.81 -16.94
C GLN A 59 -19.80 15.30 -17.22
N PHE A 60 -20.58 14.53 -16.46
CA PHE A 60 -20.75 13.09 -16.70
C PHE A 60 -21.70 12.75 -17.86
N GLY A 61 -22.55 13.69 -18.32
CA GLY A 61 -23.58 13.45 -19.33
C GLY A 61 -23.17 13.72 -20.79
N GLU A 62 -22.12 14.51 -21.06
CA GLU A 62 -21.79 14.96 -22.43
C GLU A 62 -20.89 14.00 -23.25
N PHE A 63 -20.39 12.91 -22.68
CA PHE A 63 -19.39 12.04 -23.34
C PHE A 63 -19.94 11.07 -24.42
N ASP A 64 -21.23 11.18 -24.78
CA ASP A 64 -21.97 10.18 -25.55
C ASP A 64 -21.69 10.15 -27.08
N LYS A 65 -20.70 10.89 -27.58
CA LYS A 65 -20.41 10.99 -29.03
C LYS A 65 -19.12 10.29 -29.48
N ARG A 66 -18.98 8.96 -29.26
CA ARG A 66 -17.89 8.17 -29.88
C ARG A 66 -18.39 7.19 -30.97
N PRO A 67 -17.74 7.18 -32.16
CA PRO A 67 -18.20 6.40 -33.33
C PRO A 67 -18.17 4.88 -33.07
N SER A 68 -19.19 4.18 -33.57
CA SER A 68 -19.56 2.82 -33.16
C SER A 68 -18.77 1.67 -33.80
N GLY A 69 -18.00 1.92 -34.87
CA GLY A 69 -17.37 0.86 -35.67
C GLY A 69 -16.22 0.09 -35.01
N GLY A 70 -15.55 0.66 -34.02
CA GLY A 70 -14.37 0.04 -33.35
C GLY A 70 -14.68 -0.72 -32.05
N ARG A 71 -15.94 -0.79 -31.60
CA ARG A 71 -16.28 -1.24 -30.24
C ARG A 71 -15.95 -2.72 -29.97
N VAL A 72 -15.99 -3.59 -30.98
CA VAL A 72 -15.68 -5.02 -30.82
C VAL A 72 -14.18 -5.24 -30.69
N LEU A 73 -13.37 -4.63 -31.58
CA LEU A 73 -11.91 -4.67 -31.49
C LEU A 73 -11.40 -4.07 -30.17
N LEU A 74 -12.00 -2.96 -29.73
CA LEU A 74 -11.69 -2.36 -28.44
C LEU A 74 -11.97 -3.31 -27.27
N LYS A 75 -13.13 -4.00 -27.26
CA LYS A 75 -13.47 -4.96 -26.21
C LYS A 75 -12.52 -6.16 -26.18
N ILE A 76 -12.12 -6.68 -27.34
CA ILE A 76 -11.16 -7.80 -27.44
C ILE A 76 -9.79 -7.36 -26.94
N ALA A 77 -9.29 -6.20 -27.37
CA ALA A 77 -8.02 -5.65 -26.91
C ALA A 77 -8.03 -5.40 -25.40
N LEU A 78 -9.14 -4.85 -24.89
CA LEU A 78 -9.31 -4.59 -23.46
C LEU A 78 -9.39 -5.88 -22.63
N ALA A 79 -10.06 -6.92 -23.14
CA ALA A 79 -10.09 -8.23 -22.48
C ALA A 79 -8.69 -8.89 -22.44
N CYS A 80 -7.91 -8.75 -23.51
CA CYS A 80 -6.53 -9.22 -23.55
C CYS A 80 -5.65 -8.45 -22.53
N ALA A 81 -5.78 -7.12 -22.46
CA ALA A 81 -5.09 -6.31 -21.46
C ALA A 81 -5.47 -6.71 -20.02
N ALA A 82 -6.77 -6.88 -19.75
CA ALA A 82 -7.29 -7.32 -18.46
C ALA A 82 -6.70 -8.67 -18.01
N PHE A 83 -6.47 -9.59 -18.94
CA PHE A 83 -5.82 -10.88 -18.64
C PHE A 83 -4.37 -10.69 -18.16
N PHE A 84 -3.57 -9.92 -18.90
CA PHE A 84 -2.18 -9.63 -18.49
C PHE A 84 -2.11 -8.86 -17.17
N GLU A 85 -3.00 -7.90 -16.96
CA GLU A 85 -3.12 -7.17 -15.70
C GLU A 85 -3.48 -8.09 -14.54
N ALA A 86 -4.44 -9.00 -14.72
CA ALA A 86 -4.85 -9.94 -13.68
C ALA A 86 -3.69 -10.86 -13.26
N VAL A 87 -2.94 -11.41 -14.24
CA VAL A 87 -1.75 -12.23 -13.97
C VAL A 87 -0.71 -11.41 -13.19
N PHE A 88 -0.45 -10.16 -13.60
CA PHE A 88 0.46 -9.27 -12.90
C PHE A 88 0.02 -9.01 -11.45
N TYR A 89 -1.26 -8.74 -11.20
CA TYR A 89 -1.78 -8.51 -9.84
C TYR A 89 -1.70 -9.77 -8.97
N ILE A 90 -1.93 -10.95 -9.54
CA ILE A 90 -1.77 -12.23 -8.82
C ILE A 90 -0.30 -12.40 -8.41
N ILE A 91 0.64 -12.27 -9.34
CA ILE A 91 2.08 -12.40 -9.03
C ILE A 91 2.52 -11.36 -8.00
N PHE A 92 2.10 -10.11 -8.15
CA PHE A 92 2.50 -9.03 -7.25
C PHE A 92 1.88 -9.19 -5.84
N SER A 93 0.66 -9.70 -5.75
CA SER A 93 0.03 -10.04 -4.45
C SER A 93 0.71 -11.24 -3.78
N ALA A 94 1.08 -12.28 -4.54
CA ALA A 94 1.86 -13.40 -4.02
C ALA A 94 3.21 -12.93 -3.44
N PHE A 95 3.92 -12.05 -4.16
CA PHE A 95 5.15 -11.42 -3.65
C PHE A 95 4.93 -10.68 -2.33
N ALA A 96 3.84 -9.91 -2.21
CA ALA A 96 3.51 -9.20 -0.98
C ALA A 96 3.21 -10.14 0.20
N ILE A 97 2.55 -11.28 -0.06
CA ILE A 97 2.29 -12.32 0.95
C ILE A 97 3.60 -12.97 1.40
N ILE A 98 4.50 -13.29 0.47
CA ILE A 98 5.82 -13.86 0.77
C ILE A 98 6.64 -12.89 1.65
N LEU A 99 6.63 -11.58 1.34
CA LEU A 99 7.27 -10.57 2.19
C LEU A 99 6.67 -10.55 3.61
N GLY A 100 5.35 -10.67 3.73
CA GLY A 100 4.67 -10.77 5.03
C GLY A 100 5.08 -12.01 5.81
N ALA A 101 5.15 -13.18 5.15
CA ALA A 101 5.60 -14.41 5.77
C ALA A 101 7.08 -14.34 6.20
N ALA A 102 7.94 -13.77 5.36
CA ALA A 102 9.35 -13.53 5.66
C ALA A 102 9.52 -12.58 6.87
N SER A 103 8.69 -11.54 6.97
CA SER A 103 8.66 -10.66 8.14
C SER A 103 8.36 -11.42 9.44
N ILE A 104 7.37 -12.32 9.43
CA ILE A 104 7.01 -13.13 10.60
C ILE A 104 8.15 -14.09 10.96
N ALA A 105 8.75 -14.75 9.97
CA ALA A 105 9.89 -15.64 10.20
C ALA A 105 11.08 -14.88 10.82
N LEU A 106 11.43 -13.72 10.26
CA LEU A 106 12.50 -12.86 10.79
C LEU A 106 12.18 -12.35 12.21
N ALA A 107 10.92 -12.02 12.49
CA ALA A 107 10.51 -11.61 13.82
C ALA A 107 10.64 -12.76 14.84
N ALA A 108 10.23 -13.97 14.45
CA ALA A 108 10.37 -15.16 15.29
C ALA A 108 11.85 -15.46 15.58
N THR A 109 12.72 -15.42 14.56
CA THR A 109 14.17 -15.60 14.73
C THR A 109 14.81 -14.47 15.55
N GLY A 110 14.35 -13.23 15.37
CA GLY A 110 14.83 -12.09 16.16
C GLY A 110 14.45 -12.24 17.65
N LEU A 111 13.21 -12.63 17.93
CA LEU A 111 12.74 -12.87 19.31
C LEU A 111 13.46 -14.06 19.94
N SER A 112 13.66 -15.15 19.20
CA SER A 112 14.35 -16.34 19.72
C SER A 112 15.79 -16.01 20.14
N LEU A 113 16.50 -15.20 19.35
CA LEU A 113 17.86 -14.75 19.69
C LEU A 113 17.90 -13.80 20.90
N VAL A 114 16.95 -12.88 21.03
CA VAL A 114 16.90 -11.94 22.16
C VAL A 114 16.61 -12.65 23.48
N PHE A 115 15.68 -13.60 23.47
CA PHE A 115 15.25 -14.34 24.66
C PHE A 115 16.03 -15.64 24.90
N ASN A 116 16.94 -16.00 23.99
CA ASN A 116 17.71 -17.25 24.04
C ASN A 116 16.79 -18.49 24.10
N PHE A 117 15.68 -18.45 23.34
CA PHE A 117 14.78 -19.58 23.19
C PHE A 117 15.24 -20.43 22.02
N ASP A 118 15.70 -21.64 22.30
CA ASP A 118 16.00 -22.62 21.27
C ASP A 118 14.85 -23.63 21.15
N ILE A 119 13.96 -23.41 20.18
CA ILE A 119 12.76 -24.22 19.99
C ILE A 119 13.11 -25.58 19.35
N SER A 120 14.26 -25.71 18.68
CA SER A 120 14.57 -26.92 17.89
C SER A 120 16.05 -27.14 17.52
N GLY A 121 17.02 -26.51 18.19
CA GLY A 121 18.45 -26.63 17.84
C GLY A 121 18.80 -25.94 16.52
N LEU A 122 17.92 -25.07 16.02
CA LEU A 122 18.08 -24.40 14.71
C LEU A 122 19.06 -23.24 14.77
N ILE A 123 19.34 -22.71 15.97
CA ILE A 123 20.17 -21.54 16.16
C ILE A 123 21.57 -22.00 16.53
N PRO A 124 22.59 -21.71 15.71
CA PRO A 124 23.98 -22.03 16.05
C PRO A 124 24.40 -21.37 17.35
N GLU A 125 25.24 -22.07 18.13
CA GLU A 125 25.79 -21.51 19.36
C GLU A 125 26.59 -20.24 19.06
N MET A 126 26.28 -19.16 19.77
CA MET A 126 26.98 -17.89 19.64
C MET A 126 26.98 -17.12 20.96
N PRO A 127 27.95 -16.22 21.20
CA PRO A 127 27.98 -15.40 22.40
C PRO A 127 26.69 -14.58 22.56
N TYR A 128 26.09 -14.60 23.76
CA TYR A 128 24.77 -13.99 24.00
C TYR A 128 24.68 -12.51 23.59
N ILE A 129 25.74 -11.72 23.83
CA ILE A 129 25.77 -10.30 23.43
C ILE A 129 25.65 -10.16 21.90
N GLY A 130 26.32 -11.03 21.15
CA GLY A 130 26.21 -11.09 19.69
C GLY A 130 24.82 -11.52 19.26
N ALA A 131 24.26 -12.57 19.88
CA ALA A 131 22.90 -13.03 19.63
C ALA A 131 21.87 -11.92 19.86
N LEU A 132 21.97 -11.17 20.96
CA LEU A 132 21.06 -10.07 21.28
C LEU A 132 21.13 -8.97 20.22
N LEU A 133 22.34 -8.56 19.81
CA LEU A 133 22.52 -7.51 18.79
C LEU A 133 21.95 -7.94 17.43
N ILE A 134 22.24 -9.17 17.00
CA ILE A 134 21.70 -9.73 15.76
C ILE A 134 20.18 -9.93 15.88
N GLY A 135 19.67 -10.32 17.04
CA GLY A 135 18.24 -10.45 17.30
C GLY A 135 17.48 -9.13 17.14
N VAL A 136 17.99 -8.04 17.74
CA VAL A 136 17.43 -6.69 17.57
C VAL A 136 17.54 -6.21 16.11
N CYS A 137 18.64 -6.52 15.43
CA CYS A 137 18.81 -6.27 14.00
C CYS A 137 17.71 -6.96 13.16
N LEU A 138 17.47 -8.25 13.39
CA LEU A 138 16.43 -9.02 12.69
C LEU A 138 15.02 -8.51 12.99
N LEU A 139 14.73 -8.02 14.20
CA LEU A 139 13.47 -7.36 14.51
C LEU A 139 13.28 -6.05 13.72
N GLY A 140 14.35 -5.27 13.58
CA GLY A 140 14.35 -4.08 12.71
C GLY A 140 14.05 -4.45 11.25
N LEU A 141 14.70 -5.49 10.73
CA LEU A 141 14.47 -5.99 9.38
C LEU A 141 13.05 -6.54 9.17
N ALA A 142 12.53 -7.27 10.17
CA ALA A 142 11.17 -7.79 10.16
C ALA A 142 10.14 -6.65 10.03
N LEU A 143 10.32 -5.56 10.76
CA LEU A 143 9.45 -4.38 10.66
C LEU A 143 9.54 -3.70 9.28
N LEU A 144 10.74 -3.63 8.67
CA LEU A 144 10.89 -3.12 7.31
C LEU A 144 10.10 -3.97 6.30
N PHE A 145 10.20 -5.29 6.40
CA PHE A 145 9.49 -6.22 5.52
C PHE A 145 7.98 -6.15 5.73
N PHE A 146 7.52 -6.00 6.97
CA PHE A 146 6.11 -5.81 7.30
C PHE A 146 5.54 -4.54 6.64
N ILE A 147 6.25 -3.42 6.78
CA ILE A 147 5.84 -2.15 6.18
C ILE A 147 5.84 -2.25 4.65
N ALA A 148 6.88 -2.87 4.07
CA ALA A 148 6.96 -3.10 2.64
C ALA A 148 5.77 -3.94 2.13
N ALA A 149 5.46 -5.05 2.80
CA ALA A 149 4.31 -5.91 2.47
C ALA A 149 2.98 -5.14 2.56
N PHE A 150 2.79 -4.36 3.63
CA PHE A 150 1.60 -3.52 3.79
C PHE A 150 1.45 -2.51 2.65
N TYR A 151 2.54 -1.84 2.26
CA TYR A 151 2.53 -0.87 1.17
C TYR A 151 2.26 -1.54 -0.18
N CYS A 152 2.88 -2.70 -0.46
CA CYS A 152 2.63 -3.49 -1.66
C CYS A 152 1.15 -3.90 -1.78
N LEU A 153 0.54 -4.40 -0.71
CA LEU A 153 -0.88 -4.76 -0.71
C LEU A 153 -1.80 -3.55 -0.93
N ALA A 154 -1.47 -2.41 -0.34
CA ALA A 154 -2.21 -1.17 -0.57
C ALA A 154 -2.08 -0.68 -2.02
N GLN A 155 -0.89 -0.80 -2.61
CA GLN A 155 -0.61 -0.47 -4.01
C GLN A 155 -1.40 -1.37 -4.96
N VAL A 156 -1.38 -2.70 -4.76
CA VAL A 156 -2.18 -3.66 -5.55
C VAL A 156 -3.65 -3.28 -5.55
N ARG A 157 -4.21 -3.03 -4.35
CA ARG A 157 -5.62 -2.63 -4.21
C ARG A 157 -5.96 -1.36 -4.98
N GLN A 158 -5.06 -0.37 -4.96
CA GLN A 158 -5.27 0.87 -5.70
C GLN A 158 -5.17 0.68 -7.21
N MET A 159 -4.19 -0.12 -7.67
CA MET A 159 -4.02 -0.42 -9.10
C MET A 159 -5.23 -1.16 -9.66
N ILE A 160 -5.78 -2.14 -8.95
CA ILE A 160 -7.01 -2.84 -9.35
C ILE A 160 -8.17 -1.86 -9.48
N LYS A 161 -8.38 -0.96 -8.51
CA LYS A 161 -9.45 0.05 -8.58
C LYS A 161 -9.26 0.99 -9.78
N ALA A 162 -8.04 1.48 -9.99
CA ALA A 162 -7.72 2.37 -11.10
C ALA A 162 -7.91 1.66 -12.45
N SER A 163 -7.50 0.40 -12.57
CA SER A 163 -7.64 -0.36 -13.81
C SER A 163 -9.08 -0.70 -14.11
N VAL A 164 -9.87 -1.15 -13.13
CA VAL A 164 -11.32 -1.40 -13.31
C VAL A 164 -12.04 -0.11 -13.75
N ARG A 165 -11.70 1.03 -13.15
CA ARG A 165 -12.24 2.35 -13.54
C ARG A 165 -11.87 2.71 -14.98
N TRP A 166 -10.63 2.49 -15.37
CA TRP A 166 -10.14 2.74 -16.73
C TRP A 166 -10.89 1.88 -17.76
N HIS A 167 -11.03 0.57 -17.49
CA HIS A 167 -11.82 -0.35 -18.31
C HIS A 167 -13.28 0.09 -18.44
N LYS A 168 -13.88 0.56 -17.34
CA LYS A 168 -15.25 1.07 -17.32
C LYS A 168 -15.41 2.36 -18.12
N ASN A 169 -14.47 3.30 -18.01
CA ASN A 169 -14.47 4.54 -18.78
C ASN A 169 -14.32 4.34 -20.29
N MET A 170 -13.73 3.21 -20.71
CA MET A 170 -13.55 2.89 -22.12
C MET A 170 -14.76 2.17 -22.72
N THR A 171 -15.60 1.58 -21.88
CA THR A 171 -16.77 0.78 -22.28
C THR A 171 -18.10 1.50 -22.04
N SER A 172 -18.15 2.40 -21.05
CA SER A 172 -19.30 3.22 -20.68
C SER A 172 -19.29 4.57 -21.38
N SER A 173 -20.47 5.11 -21.68
CA SER A 173 -20.65 6.49 -22.16
C SER A 173 -20.34 7.53 -21.08
N ASN A 174 -20.35 7.14 -19.80
CA ASN A 174 -20.06 8.04 -18.68
C ASN A 174 -18.56 8.00 -18.37
N ALA A 175 -17.84 9.08 -18.70
CA ALA A 175 -16.42 9.19 -18.39
C ALA A 175 -16.25 9.64 -16.94
N LEU A 176 -15.81 8.73 -16.08
CA LEU A 176 -15.51 9.05 -14.70
C LEU A 176 -14.09 9.62 -14.57
N PRO A 177 -13.79 10.49 -13.59
CA PRO A 177 -12.43 10.99 -13.41
C PRO A 177 -11.45 9.82 -13.19
N PRO A 178 -10.23 9.90 -13.76
CA PRO A 178 -9.22 8.87 -13.57
C PRO A 178 -8.75 8.84 -12.11
N LEU A 179 -8.72 7.65 -11.53
CA LEU A 179 -8.18 7.45 -10.20
C LEU A 179 -6.64 7.51 -10.22
N PRO A 180 -6.00 7.98 -9.14
CA PRO A 180 -4.55 7.94 -9.03
C PRO A 180 -4.05 6.49 -8.95
N TRP A 181 -2.97 6.19 -9.65
CA TRP A 181 -2.34 4.86 -9.65
C TRP A 181 -1.57 4.54 -8.36
N SER A 182 -1.34 5.53 -7.50
CA SER A 182 -0.69 5.38 -6.19
C SER A 182 -1.69 5.48 -5.03
N PRO A 183 -1.60 4.64 -3.99
CA PRO A 183 -2.49 4.70 -2.84
C PRO A 183 -2.32 6.03 -2.12
N ARG A 184 -3.43 6.72 -1.89
CA ARG A 184 -3.47 7.96 -1.12
C ARG A 184 -3.77 7.63 0.33
N PHE A 185 -2.74 7.65 1.16
CA PHE A 185 -2.89 7.53 2.61
C PHE A 185 -3.22 8.88 3.24
N ASN A 186 -3.92 8.85 4.37
CA ASN A 186 -4.07 10.03 5.24
C ASN A 186 -2.68 10.55 5.66
N ASN A 187 -2.53 11.88 5.74
CA ASN A 187 -1.31 12.55 6.17
C ASN A 187 -0.77 12.02 7.51
N LYS A 188 -1.65 11.67 8.46
CA LYS A 188 -1.23 11.04 9.73
C LYS A 188 -0.57 9.68 9.50
N THR A 189 -1.23 8.79 8.76
CA THR A 189 -0.75 7.43 8.46
C THR A 189 0.55 7.46 7.66
N ARG A 190 0.66 8.34 6.66
CA ARG A 190 1.87 8.51 5.85
C ARG A 190 3.07 8.94 6.70
N ARG A 191 2.87 9.87 7.65
CA ARG A 191 3.94 10.29 8.58
C ARG A 191 4.34 9.15 9.51
N GLY A 192 3.37 8.41 10.04
CA GLY A 192 3.63 7.24 10.89
C GLY A 192 4.45 6.18 10.15
N ILE A 193 4.01 5.76 8.96
CA ILE A 193 4.72 4.75 8.14
C ILE A 193 6.16 5.19 7.84
N ARG A 194 6.36 6.46 7.45
CA ARG A 194 7.71 6.98 7.18
C ARG A 194 8.58 6.98 8.43
N ALA A 195 8.04 7.43 9.57
CA ALA A 195 8.78 7.45 10.82
C ALA A 195 9.21 6.03 11.22
N VAL A 196 8.28 5.08 11.23
CA VAL A 196 8.58 3.68 11.58
C VAL A 196 9.60 3.09 10.60
N PHE A 197 9.43 3.31 9.28
CA PHE A 197 10.40 2.84 8.29
C PHE A 197 11.81 3.39 8.55
N THR A 198 11.95 4.70 8.78
CA THR A 198 13.25 5.33 9.04
C THR A 198 13.87 4.81 10.33
N TRP A 199 13.09 4.70 11.40
CA TRP A 199 13.59 4.16 12.67
C TRP A 199 14.01 2.69 12.55
N SER A 200 13.20 1.85 11.90
CA SER A 200 13.53 0.45 11.66
C SER A 200 14.79 0.31 10.79
N LEU A 201 14.98 1.18 9.80
CA LEU A 201 16.18 1.20 8.96
C LEU A 201 17.43 1.58 9.76
N ILE A 202 17.33 2.58 10.63
CA ILE A 202 18.43 3.00 11.50
C ILE A 202 18.77 1.88 12.48
N ILE A 203 17.78 1.29 13.14
CA ILE A 203 17.96 0.16 14.07
C ILE A 203 18.64 -1.00 13.35
N PHE A 204 18.12 -1.41 12.19
CA PHE A 204 18.73 -2.47 11.40
C PHE A 204 20.20 -2.16 11.06
N GLY A 205 20.49 -0.99 10.51
CA GLY A 205 21.86 -0.63 10.11
C GLY A 205 22.85 -0.56 11.28
N VAL A 206 22.45 0.07 12.39
CA VAL A 206 23.32 0.23 13.56
C VAL A 206 23.59 -1.12 14.23
N PHE A 207 22.55 -1.91 14.49
CA PHE A 207 22.70 -3.19 15.18
C PHE A 207 23.36 -4.26 14.30
N PHE A 208 23.22 -4.19 12.97
CA PHE A 208 23.96 -5.05 12.05
C PHE A 208 25.47 -4.84 12.18
N VAL A 209 25.92 -3.58 12.12
CA VAL A 209 27.35 -3.24 12.25
C VAL A 209 27.86 -3.58 13.64
N LEU A 210 27.13 -3.23 14.70
CA LEU A 210 27.52 -3.55 16.07
C LEU A 210 27.59 -5.06 16.33
N GLY A 211 26.59 -5.81 15.86
CA GLY A 211 26.54 -7.27 15.98
C GLY A 211 27.74 -7.92 15.30
N TYR A 212 28.06 -7.48 14.06
CA TYR A 212 29.25 -7.93 13.34
C TYR A 212 30.54 -7.64 14.12
N CYS A 213 30.76 -6.39 14.53
CA CYS A 213 31.97 -6.00 15.24
C CYS A 213 32.15 -6.77 16.55
N VAL A 214 31.08 -6.95 17.33
CA VAL A 214 31.14 -7.68 18.60
C VAL A 214 31.44 -9.16 18.39
N LEU A 215 30.84 -9.80 17.39
CA LEU A 215 31.10 -11.21 17.07
C LEU A 215 32.54 -11.41 16.58
N ALA A 216 33.04 -10.52 15.72
CA ALA A 216 34.43 -10.56 15.25
C ALA A 216 35.43 -10.38 16.40
N ILE A 217 35.21 -9.40 17.30
CA ILE A 217 36.09 -9.18 18.46
C ILE A 217 36.04 -10.38 19.43
N LYS A 218 34.86 -10.98 19.64
CA LYS A 218 34.71 -12.10 20.58
C LYS A 218 35.33 -13.40 20.08
N THR A 219 35.31 -13.63 18.78
CA THR A 219 35.92 -14.82 18.17
C THR A 219 37.40 -14.62 17.83
N GLY A 220 37.86 -13.36 17.75
CA GLY A 220 39.23 -13.04 17.37
C GLY A 220 39.50 -13.19 15.87
N ASP A 221 38.45 -13.42 15.07
CA ASP A 221 38.51 -13.63 13.63
C ASP A 221 37.46 -12.76 12.91
N LEU A 222 37.77 -12.28 11.71
CA LEU A 222 36.83 -11.57 10.84
C LEU A 222 35.75 -12.52 10.31
N GLU A 223 36.11 -13.80 10.14
CA GLU A 223 35.20 -14.87 9.71
C GLU A 223 34.62 -15.62 10.91
N PHE A 224 33.98 -14.88 11.82
CA PHE A 224 33.45 -15.42 13.08
C PHE A 224 32.51 -16.62 12.89
N TRP A 225 31.84 -16.74 11.74
CA TRP A 225 30.95 -17.86 11.42
C TRP A 225 31.71 -19.18 11.22
N HIS A 226 32.96 -19.15 10.76
CA HIS A 226 33.82 -20.34 10.71
C HIS A 226 34.34 -20.67 12.12
N ALA A 227 34.74 -19.65 12.89
CA ALA A 227 35.18 -19.85 14.29
C ALA A 227 34.08 -20.45 15.18
N LEU A 228 32.81 -20.12 14.91
CA LEU A 228 31.64 -20.65 15.62
C LEU A 228 31.06 -21.94 14.98
N ASN A 229 31.68 -22.47 13.93
CA ASN A 229 31.24 -23.67 13.21
C ASN A 229 29.77 -23.60 12.72
N TRP A 230 29.32 -22.44 12.24
CA TRP A 230 27.94 -22.26 11.75
C TRP A 230 27.65 -23.02 10.45
N PHE A 231 28.70 -23.33 9.68
CA PHE A 231 28.62 -24.03 8.42
C PHE A 231 29.60 -25.22 8.46
N MET A 232 29.14 -26.36 8.99
CA MET A 232 29.81 -27.66 8.86
C MET A 232 29.14 -28.48 7.76
#